data_AF-A0A095UFW3-F1
#
_entry.id   AF-A0A095UFW3-F1
#
_cell.length_a   1.000
_cell.length_b   1.000
_cell.length_c   1.000
_cell.angle_alpha   90.00
_cell.angle_beta   90.00
_cell.angle_gamma   90.00
#
_symmetry.space_group_name_H-M   'P 1'
#
loop_
_entity.id
_entity.type
_entity.pdbx_description
1 polymer ?
#
loop_
_entity_poly.entity_id
_entity_poly.type
_entity_poly.pdbx_seq_one_letter_code
_entity_poly.pdbx_strand_id
1 'polypeptide(L)'
;MGFFSWKTADTKESIPNIHANRPPVTVYMLQPNGKEAVAEPAYDGYGVFGGVGAYHWLLETNADHLGIALSDLNEDQRWNLGVSLECGIVCRDTKTGEYWHVFHDNRKLVPGKFANITWDEKIPELGASANELLESGRFEDCEIADVIELRYPLKFSFNKNAVYEDLPRSESCPFQGFFFDA
;
A
#
# COMPACT_ATOMS: atom_id res chain seq x y z
N MET A 1 7.13 13.46 -7.03
CA MET A 1 6.64 12.10 -6.74
C MET A 1 7.10 11.20 -7.87
N GLY A 2 7.52 9.98 -7.54
CA GLY A 2 7.85 8.95 -8.53
C GLY A 2 6.59 8.26 -9.09
N PHE A 3 6.78 7.19 -9.83
CA PHE A 3 5.67 6.36 -10.31
C PHE A 3 5.31 5.28 -9.29
N PHE A 4 4.04 4.89 -9.27
CA PHE A 4 3.59 3.66 -8.62
C PHE A 4 3.69 2.51 -9.60
N SER A 5 4.19 1.37 -9.13
CA SER A 5 4.19 0.14 -9.90
C SER A 5 4.27 -1.04 -8.95
N TRP A 6 3.81 -2.18 -9.43
CA TRP A 6 3.84 -3.45 -8.72
C TRP A 6 4.56 -4.49 -9.56
N LYS A 7 4.91 -5.59 -8.89
CA LYS A 7 5.17 -6.86 -9.55
C LYS A 7 3.86 -7.61 -9.70
N THR A 8 3.69 -8.32 -10.81
CA THR A 8 2.59 -9.26 -10.99
C THR A 8 2.61 -10.33 -9.89
N ALA A 9 1.44 -10.76 -9.45
CA ALA A 9 1.27 -11.71 -8.36
C ALA A 9 1.76 -13.12 -8.74
N ASP A 10 1.69 -13.47 -10.02
CA ASP A 10 2.05 -14.77 -10.58
C ASP A 10 3.51 -14.85 -11.04
N THR A 11 3.94 -13.96 -11.94
CA THR A 11 5.29 -14.01 -12.55
C THR A 11 6.32 -13.19 -11.79
N LYS A 12 5.90 -12.35 -10.83
CA LYS A 12 6.76 -11.42 -10.09
C LYS A 12 7.49 -10.43 -11.00
N GLU A 13 6.93 -10.17 -12.17
CA GLU A 13 7.47 -9.25 -13.16
C GLU A 13 6.95 -7.84 -12.90
N SER A 14 7.83 -6.84 -13.00
CA SER A 14 7.47 -5.44 -12.88
C SER A 14 6.48 -5.02 -13.96
N ILE A 15 5.41 -4.33 -13.57
CA ILE A 15 4.45 -3.69 -14.48
C ILE A 15 5.08 -2.40 -15.00
N PRO A 16 5.48 -2.30 -16.28
CA PRO A 16 6.01 -1.07 -16.83
C PRO A 16 4.89 -0.04 -16.99
N ASN A 17 5.21 1.22 -16.75
CA ASN A 17 4.36 2.32 -17.18
C ASN A 17 4.74 2.76 -18.62
N ILE A 18 3.87 3.51 -19.27
CA ILE A 18 4.07 3.98 -20.66
C ILE A 18 5.26 4.94 -20.84
N HIS A 19 5.82 5.46 -19.75
CA HIS A 19 7.00 6.33 -19.79
C HIS A 19 8.31 5.54 -19.72
N ALA A 20 8.26 4.24 -19.42
CA ALA A 20 9.42 3.37 -19.44
C ALA A 20 10.01 3.23 -20.84
N ASN A 21 11.30 2.90 -20.92
CA ASN A 21 11.95 2.53 -22.18
C ASN A 21 11.60 1.09 -22.62
N ARG A 22 10.31 0.74 -22.59
CA ARG A 22 9.75 -0.57 -22.96
C ARG A 22 8.39 -0.39 -23.64
N PRO A 23 7.98 -1.31 -24.54
CA PRO A 23 6.64 -1.29 -25.10
C PRO A 23 5.56 -1.42 -24.00
N PRO A 24 4.41 -0.72 -24.12
CA PRO A 24 3.27 -0.95 -23.25
C PRO A 24 2.83 -2.41 -23.27
N VAL A 25 2.47 -2.94 -22.11
CA VAL A 25 1.92 -4.28 -21.94
C VAL A 25 0.58 -4.16 -21.24
N THR A 26 -0.40 -4.95 -21.67
CA THR A 26 -1.68 -5.01 -20.97
C THR A 26 -1.51 -5.73 -19.65
N VAL A 27 -1.89 -5.07 -18.58
CA VAL A 27 -1.94 -5.62 -17.22
C VAL A 27 -3.38 -5.71 -16.75
N TYR A 28 -3.67 -6.72 -15.95
CA TYR A 28 -4.99 -6.97 -15.41
C TYR A 28 -4.96 -6.81 -13.89
N MET A 29 -5.71 -5.85 -13.37
CA MET A 29 -5.99 -5.76 -11.93
C MET A 29 -7.05 -6.79 -11.58
N LEU A 30 -6.65 -7.82 -10.85
CA LEU A 30 -7.52 -8.95 -10.53
C LEU A 30 -8.56 -8.55 -9.48
N GLN A 31 -9.75 -9.15 -9.56
CA GLN A 31 -10.85 -8.87 -8.62
C GLN A 31 -11.33 -10.17 -7.95
N PRO A 32 -11.70 -10.12 -6.65
CA PRO A 32 -12.17 -11.30 -5.92
C PRO A 32 -13.59 -11.70 -6.32
N ASN A 33 -13.99 -12.89 -5.88
CA ASN A 33 -15.34 -13.45 -6.00
C ASN A 33 -15.79 -13.63 -7.45
N GLY A 34 -14.85 -13.97 -8.35
CA GLY A 34 -15.14 -14.23 -9.76
C GLY A 34 -15.53 -13.00 -10.58
N LYS A 35 -15.31 -11.78 -10.07
CA LYS A 35 -15.46 -10.55 -10.86
C LYS A 35 -14.39 -10.50 -11.95
N GLU A 36 -14.74 -9.91 -13.09
CA GLU A 36 -13.82 -9.76 -14.22
C GLU A 36 -12.63 -8.86 -13.86
N ALA A 37 -11.43 -9.27 -14.28
CA ALA A 37 -10.24 -8.47 -14.06
C ALA A 37 -10.28 -7.18 -14.90
N VAL A 38 -9.80 -6.08 -14.32
CA VAL A 38 -9.79 -4.78 -14.98
C VAL A 38 -8.55 -4.66 -15.85
N ALA A 39 -8.74 -4.59 -17.17
CA ALA A 39 -7.66 -4.49 -18.13
C ALA A 39 -7.14 -3.04 -18.25
N GLU A 40 -5.83 -2.87 -18.21
CA GLU A 40 -5.13 -1.62 -18.45
C GLU A 40 -4.08 -1.83 -19.55
N PRO A 41 -4.36 -1.40 -20.79
CA PRO A 41 -3.44 -1.61 -21.93
C PRO A 41 -2.24 -0.67 -21.92
N ALA A 42 -2.30 0.44 -21.20
CA ALA A 42 -1.33 1.54 -21.28
C ALA A 42 -1.18 2.22 -19.91
N TYR A 43 -0.78 1.45 -18.90
CA TYR A 43 -0.64 1.92 -17.52
C TYR A 43 0.25 3.18 -17.41
N ASP A 44 -0.27 4.25 -16.83
CA ASP A 44 0.40 5.56 -16.78
C ASP A 44 1.37 5.73 -15.60
N GLY A 45 1.36 4.80 -14.64
CA GLY A 45 2.20 4.84 -13.46
C GLY A 45 1.58 5.52 -12.24
N TYR A 46 0.29 5.86 -12.24
CA TYR A 46 -0.37 6.55 -11.12
C TYR A 46 -1.43 5.72 -10.39
N GLY A 47 -1.37 4.40 -10.53
CA GLY A 47 -2.24 3.46 -9.82
C GLY A 47 -3.67 3.46 -10.32
N VAL A 48 -3.92 3.85 -11.57
CA VAL A 48 -5.24 3.75 -12.21
C VAL A 48 -5.19 2.64 -13.26
N PHE A 49 -6.14 1.71 -13.19
CA PHE A 49 -6.24 0.57 -14.12
C PHE A 49 -7.64 0.53 -14.70
N GLY A 50 -7.78 0.73 -16.03
CA GLY A 50 -9.09 0.74 -16.69
C GLY A 50 -10.07 1.75 -16.09
N GLY A 51 -9.56 2.86 -15.56
CA GLY A 51 -10.34 3.89 -14.85
C GLY A 51 -10.58 3.63 -13.36
N VAL A 52 -10.13 2.50 -12.81
CA VAL A 52 -10.25 2.17 -11.39
C VAL A 52 -8.98 2.56 -10.63
N GLY A 53 -9.10 3.44 -9.64
CA GLY A 53 -7.99 3.77 -8.74
C GLY A 53 -7.68 2.63 -7.77
N ALA A 54 -6.49 2.05 -7.85
CA ALA A 54 -6.07 0.88 -7.09
C ALA A 54 -6.16 1.11 -5.57
N TYR A 55 -5.75 2.28 -5.07
CA TYR A 55 -5.79 2.57 -3.63
C TYR A 55 -7.20 2.83 -3.11
N HIS A 56 -8.05 3.52 -3.88
CA HIS A 56 -9.48 3.62 -3.57
C HIS A 56 -10.11 2.23 -3.52
N TRP A 57 -9.87 1.42 -4.55
CA TRP A 57 -10.36 0.04 -4.62
C TRP A 57 -9.89 -0.79 -3.42
N LEU A 58 -8.62 -0.66 -3.01
CA LEU A 58 -8.03 -1.38 -1.89
C LEU A 58 -8.74 -1.03 -0.57
N LEU A 59 -8.96 0.25 -0.30
CA LEU A 59 -9.72 0.67 0.88
C LEU A 59 -11.17 0.18 0.81
N GLU A 60 -11.87 0.49 -0.28
CA GLU A 60 -13.31 0.25 -0.39
C GLU A 60 -13.66 -1.24 -0.31
N THR A 61 -12.82 -2.10 -0.90
CA THR A 61 -13.02 -3.56 -0.88
C THR A 61 -12.77 -4.16 0.51
N ASN A 62 -12.00 -3.48 1.36
CA ASN A 62 -11.67 -3.96 2.72
C ASN A 62 -12.40 -3.17 3.84
N ALA A 63 -13.09 -2.08 3.52
CA ALA A 63 -13.65 -1.14 4.50
C ALA A 63 -14.57 -1.83 5.53
N ASP A 64 -15.48 -2.69 5.08
CA ASP A 64 -16.40 -3.42 5.96
C ASP A 64 -15.67 -4.33 6.94
N HIS A 65 -14.63 -5.04 6.48
CA HIS A 65 -13.83 -5.92 7.33
C HIS A 65 -13.00 -5.14 8.35
N LEU A 66 -12.51 -3.96 7.95
CA LEU A 66 -11.72 -3.07 8.80
C LEU A 66 -12.57 -2.18 9.71
N GLY A 67 -13.91 -2.25 9.60
CA GLY A 67 -14.82 -1.40 10.39
C GLY A 67 -14.75 0.09 10.02
N ILE A 68 -14.37 0.41 8.77
CA ILE A 68 -14.25 1.78 8.27
C ILE A 68 -15.54 2.21 7.59
N ALA A 69 -16.20 3.22 8.16
CA ALA A 69 -17.34 3.86 7.51
C ALA A 69 -16.87 4.83 6.41
N LEU A 70 -16.98 4.42 5.14
CA LEU A 70 -16.59 5.26 3.99
C LEU A 70 -17.36 6.58 3.91
N SER A 71 -18.56 6.66 4.50
CA SER A 71 -19.35 7.89 4.61
C SER A 71 -18.65 9.00 5.39
N ASP A 72 -17.71 8.64 6.27
CA ASP A 72 -17.01 9.57 7.15
C ASP A 72 -15.73 10.11 6.51
N LEU A 73 -15.43 9.69 5.28
CA LEU A 73 -14.19 9.97 4.57
C LEU A 73 -14.46 10.73 3.26
N ASN A 74 -13.72 11.81 3.05
CA ASN A 74 -13.60 12.45 1.74
C ASN A 74 -12.64 11.67 0.81
N GLU A 75 -12.58 12.06 -0.46
CA GLU A 75 -11.76 11.39 -1.47
C GLU A 75 -10.27 11.31 -1.11
N ASP A 76 -9.69 12.40 -0.60
CA ASP A 76 -8.28 12.44 -0.21
C ASP A 76 -7.99 11.51 0.97
N GLN A 77 -8.90 11.45 1.94
CA GLN A 77 -8.80 10.54 3.09
C GLN A 77 -8.91 9.08 2.65
N ARG A 78 -9.80 8.78 1.69
CA ARG A 78 -9.92 7.43 1.13
C ARG A 78 -8.65 7.01 0.41
N TRP A 79 -8.12 7.90 -0.43
CA TRP A 79 -6.87 7.65 -1.14
C TRP A 79 -5.70 7.43 -0.17
N ASN A 80 -5.53 8.31 0.83
CA ASN A 80 -4.44 8.21 1.82
C ASN A 80 -4.52 6.92 2.64
N LEU A 81 -5.71 6.51 3.07
CA LEU A 81 -5.89 5.23 3.77
C LEU A 81 -5.61 4.04 2.85
N GLY A 82 -6.04 4.10 1.59
CA GLY A 82 -5.71 3.10 0.57
C GLY A 82 -4.20 2.94 0.34
N VAL A 83 -3.47 4.05 0.26
CA VAL A 83 -2.00 4.03 0.18
C VAL A 83 -1.40 3.42 1.44
N SER A 84 -1.93 3.80 2.61
CA SER A 84 -1.44 3.30 3.91
C SER A 84 -1.68 1.80 4.11
N LEU A 85 -2.74 1.24 3.52
CA LEU A 85 -2.98 -0.21 3.48
C LEU A 85 -1.93 -0.97 2.67
N GLU A 86 -1.34 -0.35 1.65
CA GLU A 86 -0.36 -1.01 0.78
C GLU A 86 1.07 -0.85 1.31
N CYS A 87 1.45 0.36 1.74
CA CYS A 87 2.84 0.69 2.09
C CYS A 87 3.00 1.56 3.34
N GLY A 88 1.94 1.78 4.12
CA GLY A 88 2.01 2.52 5.37
C GLY A 88 2.80 1.75 6.43
N ILE A 89 3.53 2.48 7.27
CA ILE A 89 4.33 1.92 8.37
C ILE A 89 3.82 2.52 9.69
N VAL A 90 3.86 1.69 10.74
CA VAL A 90 3.69 2.10 12.14
C VAL A 90 4.84 1.53 12.96
N CYS A 91 5.24 2.23 14.02
CA CYS A 91 6.28 1.73 14.92
C CYS A 91 5.63 1.04 16.13
N ARG A 92 6.04 -0.17 16.44
CA ARG A 92 5.66 -0.85 17.69
C ARG A 92 6.69 -0.56 18.78
N ASP A 93 6.27 0.00 19.91
CA ASP A 93 7.16 0.14 21.09
C ASP A 93 7.35 -1.23 21.75
N THR A 94 8.56 -1.77 21.72
CA THR A 94 8.89 -3.09 22.27
C THR A 94 8.74 -3.14 23.80
N LYS A 95 8.73 -1.98 24.48
CA LYS A 95 8.52 -1.92 25.93
C LYS A 95 7.06 -1.99 26.34
N THR A 96 6.17 -1.35 25.57
CA THR A 96 4.75 -1.22 25.95
C THR A 96 3.82 -2.04 25.08
N GLY A 97 4.26 -2.44 23.89
CA GLY A 97 3.44 -3.04 22.85
C GLY A 97 2.54 -2.04 22.12
N GLU A 98 2.57 -0.75 22.47
CA GLU A 98 1.75 0.28 21.82
C GLU A 98 2.28 0.61 20.42
N TYR A 99 1.37 0.87 19.48
CA TYR A 99 1.72 1.40 18.16
C TYR A 99 1.82 2.91 18.19
N TRP A 100 2.83 3.42 17.49
CA TRP A 100 3.13 4.82 17.26
C TRP A 100 3.06 5.15 15.78
N HIS A 101 2.25 6.15 15.48
CA HIS A 101 2.10 6.77 14.19
C HIS A 101 2.99 8.01 14.18
N VAL A 102 3.98 8.05 13.29
CA VAL A 102 4.91 9.18 13.17
C VAL A 102 4.69 9.81 11.80
N PHE A 103 4.60 11.14 11.76
CA PHE A 103 4.37 11.95 10.55
C PHE A 103 2.98 11.75 9.89
N HIS A 104 2.49 10.52 9.71
CA HIS A 104 1.17 10.20 9.19
C HIS A 104 0.25 9.61 10.27
N ASP A 105 -0.99 10.08 10.36
CA ASP A 105 -1.98 9.56 11.31
C ASP A 105 -2.80 8.41 10.69
N ASN A 106 -2.37 7.17 10.94
CA ASN A 106 -3.05 5.97 10.48
C ASN A 106 -3.88 5.29 11.58
N ARG A 107 -4.30 6.03 12.62
CA ARG A 107 -5.03 5.45 13.77
C ARG A 107 -6.39 4.86 13.42
N LYS A 108 -6.95 5.19 12.25
CA LYS A 108 -8.14 4.54 11.69
C LYS A 108 -7.90 3.10 11.24
N LEU A 109 -6.64 2.73 10.93
CA LEU A 109 -6.23 1.39 10.53
C LEU A 109 -5.66 0.61 11.72
N VAL A 110 -4.72 1.23 12.45
CA VAL A 110 -4.05 0.60 13.60
C VAL A 110 -4.23 1.50 14.82
N PRO A 111 -5.01 1.11 15.84
CA PRO A 111 -5.14 1.90 17.06
C PRO A 111 -3.78 2.17 17.72
N GLY A 112 -3.55 3.41 18.16
CA GLY A 112 -2.26 3.79 18.75
C GLY A 112 -2.15 5.29 19.04
N LYS A 113 -0.92 5.71 19.34
CA LYS A 113 -0.57 7.11 19.57
C LYS A 113 -0.10 7.78 18.28
N PHE A 114 -0.32 9.07 18.13
CA PHE A 114 0.10 9.83 16.97
C PHE A 114 1.00 10.99 17.36
N ALA A 115 2.19 11.03 16.79
CA ALA A 115 3.15 12.11 16.89
C ALA A 115 3.23 12.82 15.52
N ASN A 116 2.62 14.01 15.44
CA ASN A 116 2.64 14.85 14.24
C ASN A 116 3.97 15.62 14.12
N ILE A 117 5.05 14.87 13.92
CA ILE A 117 6.42 15.36 13.86
C ILE A 117 7.18 14.58 12.79
N THR A 118 8.34 15.09 12.40
CA THR A 118 9.29 14.35 11.56
C THR A 118 10.02 13.27 12.35
N TRP A 119 10.66 12.34 11.65
CA TRP A 119 11.33 11.18 12.25
C TRP A 119 12.54 11.53 13.14
N ASP A 120 13.13 12.70 12.94
CA ASP A 120 14.28 13.22 13.71
C ASP A 120 13.87 14.10 14.89
N GLU A 121 12.61 14.53 14.96
CA GLU A 121 12.11 15.32 16.07
C GLU A 121 11.80 14.44 17.28
N LYS A 122 12.07 14.96 18.48
CA LYS A 122 11.83 14.21 19.71
C LYS A 122 10.34 14.07 19.98
N ILE A 123 9.90 12.84 20.22
CA ILE A 123 8.58 12.56 20.78
C ILE A 123 8.62 12.97 22.26
N PRO A 124 7.87 14.00 22.71
CA PRO A 124 8.01 14.53 24.07
C PRO A 124 7.78 13.49 25.17
N GLU A 125 6.83 12.57 24.95
CA GLU A 125 6.53 11.47 25.89
C GLU A 125 7.69 10.48 26.05
N LEU A 126 8.54 10.34 25.03
CA LEU A 126 9.59 9.33 24.98
C LEU A 126 11.00 9.89 25.17
N GLY A 127 11.16 11.21 25.01
CA GLY A 127 12.43 11.92 25.17
C GLY A 127 13.45 11.68 24.06
N ALA A 128 13.07 10.96 23.00
CA ALA A 128 13.88 10.56 21.86
C ALA A 128 13.08 10.67 20.55
N SER A 129 13.76 10.75 19.41
CA SER A 129 13.14 10.74 18.09
C SER A 129 12.75 9.33 17.66
N ALA A 130 11.90 9.19 16.63
CA ALA A 130 11.55 7.89 16.09
C ALA A 130 12.78 7.14 15.55
N ASN A 131 13.70 7.86 14.88
CA ASN A 131 14.97 7.31 14.41
C ASN A 131 15.82 6.77 15.57
N GLU A 132 16.01 7.55 16.65
CA GLU A 132 16.76 7.10 17.84
C GLU A 132 16.11 5.87 18.50
N LEU A 133 14.78 5.79 18.49
CA LEU A 133 14.02 4.67 19.05
C LEU A 133 14.14 3.40 18.20
N LEU A 134 14.16 3.52 16.87
CA LEU A 134 14.44 2.41 15.96
C LEU A 134 15.88 1.90 16.12
N GLU A 135 16.86 2.80 16.13
CA GLU A 135 18.28 2.45 16.29
C GLU A 135 18.56 1.74 17.63
N SER A 136 17.87 2.14 18.69
CA SER A 136 17.99 1.51 20.00
C SER A 136 17.21 0.19 20.14
N GLY A 137 16.43 -0.21 19.13
CA GLY A 137 15.55 -1.39 19.17
C GLY A 137 14.35 -1.22 20.10
N ARG A 138 14.06 0.01 20.52
CA ARG A 138 12.82 0.31 21.27
C ARG A 138 11.62 0.36 20.35
N PHE A 139 11.78 0.88 19.14
CA PHE A 139 10.77 0.79 18.09
C PHE A 139 11.13 -0.33 17.12
N GLU A 140 10.10 -1.02 16.64
CA GLU A 140 10.14 -1.94 15.51
C GLU A 140 9.21 -1.39 14.42
N ASP A 141 9.73 -1.23 13.20
CA ASP A 141 8.89 -0.86 12.06
C ASP A 141 8.01 -2.04 11.65
N CYS A 142 6.72 -1.78 11.52
CA CYS A 142 5.72 -2.74 11.08
C CYS A 142 4.98 -2.17 9.87
N GLU A 143 4.91 -2.92 8.77
CA GLU A 143 3.98 -2.60 7.69
C GLU A 143 2.56 -2.71 8.24
N ILE A 144 1.71 -1.72 7.94
CA ILE A 144 0.30 -1.74 8.38
C ILE A 144 -0.38 -3.02 7.91
N ALA A 145 -0.09 -3.47 6.68
CA ALA A 145 -0.61 -4.70 6.09
C ALA A 145 -0.25 -5.97 6.87
N ASP A 146 0.80 -5.96 7.70
CA ASP A 146 1.20 -7.08 8.55
C ASP A 146 0.60 -6.99 9.96
N VAL A 147 0.17 -5.79 10.37
CA VAL A 147 -0.49 -5.55 11.66
C VAL A 147 -1.99 -5.84 11.60
N ILE A 148 -2.60 -5.60 10.43
CA ILE A 148 -4.03 -5.84 10.19
C ILE A 148 -4.22 -7.04 9.26
N GLU A 149 -5.39 -7.67 9.32
CA GLU A 149 -5.76 -8.70 8.34
C GLU A 149 -6.27 -8.03 7.05
N LEU A 150 -5.42 -7.96 6.02
CA LEU A 150 -5.84 -7.46 4.71
C LEU A 150 -6.46 -8.59 3.89
N ARG A 151 -7.80 -8.68 3.91
CA ARG A 151 -8.55 -9.76 3.24
C ARG A 151 -8.43 -9.74 1.73
N TYR A 152 -8.42 -8.55 1.13
CA TYR A 152 -8.36 -8.38 -0.32
C TYR A 152 -7.18 -7.48 -0.72
N PRO A 153 -5.94 -7.99 -0.75
CA PRO A 153 -4.78 -7.24 -1.23
C PRO A 153 -4.85 -6.96 -2.74
N LEU A 154 -4.06 -6.00 -3.21
CA LEU A 154 -3.88 -5.76 -4.65
C LEU A 154 -3.18 -6.97 -5.30
N LYS A 155 -3.70 -7.39 -6.46
CA LYS A 155 -3.14 -8.47 -7.27
C LYS A 155 -3.22 -8.08 -8.73
N PHE A 156 -2.10 -8.24 -9.43
CA PHE A 156 -1.98 -7.94 -10.85
C PHE A 156 -1.42 -9.14 -11.60
N SER A 157 -1.81 -9.32 -12.86
CA SER A 157 -1.23 -10.33 -13.73
C SER A 157 -1.23 -9.84 -15.17
N PHE A 158 -0.32 -10.34 -16.00
CA PHE A 158 -0.38 -10.18 -17.46
C PHE A 158 -1.31 -11.22 -18.12
N ASN A 159 -1.73 -12.24 -17.38
CA ASN A 159 -2.69 -13.25 -17.83
C ASN A 159 -4.12 -12.82 -17.50
N LYS A 160 -4.91 -12.53 -18.53
CA LYS A 160 -6.34 -12.19 -18.41
C LYS A 160 -7.19 -13.23 -17.70
N ASN A 161 -6.75 -14.49 -17.68
CA ASN A 161 -7.47 -15.61 -17.08
C ASN A 161 -6.97 -15.94 -15.67
N ALA A 162 -6.07 -15.15 -15.10
CA ALA A 162 -5.60 -15.34 -13.73
C ALA A 162 -6.77 -15.18 -12.74
N VAL A 163 -6.84 -16.09 -11.78
CA VAL A 163 -7.89 -16.11 -10.75
C VAL A 163 -7.35 -15.44 -9.49
N TYR A 164 -8.11 -14.49 -8.95
CA TYR A 164 -7.69 -13.70 -7.79
C TYR A 164 -7.38 -14.57 -6.58
N GLU A 165 -8.22 -15.56 -6.29
CA GLU A 165 -8.11 -16.43 -5.12
C GLU A 165 -6.88 -17.35 -5.15
N ASP A 166 -6.34 -17.64 -6.33
CA ASP A 166 -5.24 -18.59 -6.53
C ASP A 166 -3.85 -17.95 -6.36
N LEU A 167 -3.78 -16.63 -6.28
CA LEU A 167 -2.52 -15.88 -6.32
C LEU A 167 -2.22 -15.13 -5.00
N PRO A 168 -0.93 -14.93 -4.65
CA PRO A 168 -0.55 -14.12 -3.49
C PRO A 168 -0.77 -12.62 -3.75
N ARG A 169 -0.49 -11.77 -2.76
CA ARG A 169 -0.45 -10.31 -2.97
C ARG A 169 0.62 -9.95 -4.02
N SER A 170 0.34 -8.90 -4.80
CA SER A 170 1.37 -8.22 -5.56
C SER A 170 2.32 -7.47 -4.62
N GLU A 171 3.58 -7.36 -5.01
CA GLU A 171 4.62 -6.63 -4.28
C GLU A 171 4.83 -5.27 -4.95
N SER A 172 5.23 -4.27 -4.17
CA SER A 172 5.68 -3.00 -4.75
C SER A 172 6.90 -3.21 -5.65
N CYS A 173 6.95 -2.47 -6.76
CA CYS A 173 8.05 -2.53 -7.71
C CYS A 173 9.15 -1.54 -7.31
N PRO A 174 10.38 -1.98 -6.97
CA PRO A 174 11.47 -1.07 -6.61
C PRO A 174 11.90 -0.19 -7.79
N PHE A 175 11.64 -0.64 -9.02
CA PHE A 175 11.93 0.09 -10.26
C PHE A 175 10.82 1.07 -10.66
N GLN A 176 9.74 1.17 -9.88
CA GLN A 176 8.60 2.07 -10.12
C GLN A 176 7.98 1.90 -11.52
N GLY A 177 8.20 0.75 -12.17
CA GLY A 177 7.75 0.50 -13.53
C GLY A 177 8.38 1.43 -14.57
N PHE A 178 9.49 2.09 -14.24
CA PHE A 178 10.17 3.07 -15.10
C PHE A 178 11.67 2.72 -15.27
N PHE A 179 12.34 2.41 -14.17
CA PHE A 179 13.78 2.14 -14.13
C PHE A 179 14.08 0.70 -14.56
N PHE A 180 14.00 0.44 -15.85
CA PHE A 180 14.50 -0.80 -16.44
C PHE A 180 15.91 -0.55 -16.97
N ASP A 181 16.84 -1.47 -16.69
CA ASP A 181 18.18 -1.43 -17.29
C ASP A 181 18.04 -1.30 -18.81
N ALA A 182 18.76 -0.31 -19.36
CA ALA A 182 18.75 0.03 -20.78
C ALA A 182 19.68 -0.87 -21.59
#